data_AF-A0A398AE30-F1
#
_entry.id   AF-A0A398AE30-F1
#
_cell.length_a   1.000
_cell.length_b   1.000
_cell.length_c   1.000
_cell.angle_alpha   90.00
_cell.angle_beta   90.00
_cell.angle_gamma   90.00
#
_symmetry.space_group_name_H-M   'P 1'
#
loop_
_entity.id
_entity.type
_entity.pdbx_description
1 polymer ?
#
loop_
_entity_poly.entity_id
_entity_poly.type
_entity_poly.pdbx_seq_one_letter_code
_entity_poly.pdbx_strand_id
1 'polypeptide(L)'
;MTVIDILTRVDTICKKYDVDKQRESNISGDNAFARLYGAFETQIETALEKAEIVTKEKNRTSAVAMNAEIRRIKARLAEEVPKLQRLALKRVCKVFSQPKSTVENIFSLALVVSRLRQTTISTESEREET
;
A
#
# COMPACT_ATOMS: atom_id res chain seq x y z
N MET A 1 38.59 24.38 -13.82
CA MET A 1 37.54 23.35 -13.99
C MET A 1 36.74 23.73 -15.21
N THR A 2 36.95 23.02 -16.30
CA THR A 2 36.29 23.24 -17.59
C THR A 2 34.97 22.47 -17.64
N VAL A 3 34.08 22.80 -18.57
CA VAL A 3 32.82 22.06 -18.79
C VAL A 3 33.09 20.57 -19.05
N ILE A 4 34.20 20.26 -19.73
CA ILE A 4 34.66 18.89 -19.98
C ILE A 4 35.02 18.16 -18.68
N ASP A 5 35.67 18.83 -17.74
CA ASP A 5 35.99 18.26 -16.41
C ASP A 5 34.72 17.97 -15.60
N ILE A 6 33.70 18.81 -15.73
CA ILE A 6 32.40 18.60 -15.07
C ILE A 6 31.68 17.41 -15.70
N LEU A 7 31.61 17.35 -17.03
CA LEU A 7 30.93 16.28 -17.76
C LEU A 7 31.59 14.92 -17.53
N THR A 8 32.91 14.85 -17.56
CA THR A 8 33.66 13.61 -17.28
C THR A 8 33.51 13.17 -15.82
N ARG A 9 33.44 14.11 -14.88
CA ARG A 9 33.19 13.82 -13.46
C ARG A 9 31.75 13.36 -13.21
N VAL A 10 30.76 13.94 -13.90
CA VAL A 10 29.37 13.47 -13.87
C VAL A 10 29.26 12.08 -14.52
N ASP A 11 29.91 11.83 -15.65
CA ASP A 11 29.95 10.52 -16.31
C ASP A 11 30.56 9.43 -15.42
N THR A 12 31.65 9.73 -14.71
CA THR A 12 32.24 8.79 -13.73
C THR A 12 31.35 8.57 -12.51
N ILE A 13 30.61 9.59 -12.06
CA ILE A 13 29.61 9.45 -10.99
C ILE A 13 28.44 8.57 -11.48
N CYS A 14 27.90 8.81 -12.67
CA CYS A 14 26.82 8.00 -13.25
C CYS A 14 27.23 6.54 -13.46
N LYS A 15 28.47 6.28 -13.91
CA LYS A 15 29.00 4.91 -14.03
C LYS A 15 29.22 4.22 -12.68
N LYS A 16 29.62 4.96 -11.65
CA LYS A 16 29.85 4.42 -10.29
C LYS A 16 28.54 4.10 -9.58
N TYR A 17 27.51 4.90 -9.81
CA TYR A 17 26.17 4.73 -9.26
C TYR A 17 25.19 4.38 -10.38
N ASP A 18 25.49 3.33 -11.13
CA ASP A 18 24.58 2.76 -12.12
C ASP A 18 23.28 2.34 -11.42
N VAL A 19 22.34 3.28 -11.36
CA VAL A 19 21.09 3.19 -10.59
C VAL A 19 20.27 2.02 -11.13
N ASP A 20 20.34 1.79 -12.45
CA ASP A 20 19.62 0.73 -13.15
C ASP A 20 20.15 -0.64 -12.72
N LYS A 21 21.47 -0.82 -12.67
CA LYS A 21 22.11 -2.08 -12.25
C LYS A 21 21.95 -2.38 -10.75
N GLN A 22 21.91 -1.35 -9.90
CA GLN A 22 21.52 -1.50 -8.49
C GLN A 22 20.02 -1.81 -8.33
N ARG A 23 19.17 -1.38 -9.28
CA ARG A 23 17.75 -1.70 -9.29
C ARG A 23 17.52 -3.19 -9.54
N GLU A 24 18.14 -3.75 -10.59
CA GLU A 24 18.02 -5.18 -10.91
C GLU A 24 18.50 -6.10 -9.77
N SER A 25 19.63 -5.76 -9.14
CA SER A 25 20.19 -6.55 -8.03
C SER A 25 19.36 -6.47 -6.74
N ASN A 26 18.67 -5.35 -6.49
CA ASN A 26 17.71 -5.23 -5.39
C ASN A 26 16.34 -5.86 -5.68
N ILE A 27 16.01 -6.12 -6.96
CA ILE A 27 14.75 -6.76 -7.36
C ILE A 27 14.83 -8.29 -7.21
N SER A 28 16.01 -8.87 -7.41
CA SER A 28 16.20 -10.34 -7.52
C SER A 28 16.04 -11.13 -6.20
N GLY A 29 16.15 -10.48 -5.02
CA GLY A 29 16.11 -11.18 -3.72
C GLY A 29 14.94 -10.88 -2.77
N ASP A 30 14.11 -9.86 -3.03
CA ASP A 30 13.23 -9.30 -1.97
C ASP A 30 11.80 -8.97 -2.45
N ASN A 31 11.23 -9.71 -3.41
CA ASN A 31 9.89 -9.38 -3.93
C ASN A 31 8.71 -9.75 -3.01
N ALA A 32 8.94 -9.86 -1.70
CA ALA A 32 7.89 -10.08 -0.71
C ALA A 32 6.88 -8.92 -0.69
N PHE A 33 7.35 -7.67 -0.88
CA PHE A 33 6.47 -6.51 -0.97
C PHE A 33 5.52 -6.58 -2.18
N ALA A 34 6.02 -6.79 -3.40
CA ALA A 34 5.12 -6.77 -4.56
C ALA A 34 4.18 -7.98 -4.59
N ARG A 35 4.61 -9.14 -4.05
CA ARG A 35 3.70 -10.29 -3.87
C ARG A 35 2.57 -9.98 -2.89
N LEU A 36 2.91 -9.41 -1.74
CA LEU A 36 1.91 -9.01 -0.74
C LEU A 36 1.00 -7.90 -1.27
N TYR A 37 1.56 -6.92 -1.98
CA TYR A 37 0.83 -5.82 -2.59
C TYR A 37 -0.11 -6.30 -3.70
N GLY A 38 0.34 -7.21 -4.57
CA GLY A 38 -0.52 -7.81 -5.59
C GLY A 38 -1.68 -8.59 -4.99
N ALA A 39 -1.43 -9.40 -3.95
CA ALA A 39 -2.50 -10.09 -3.22
C ALA A 39 -3.46 -9.09 -2.55
N PHE A 40 -2.95 -7.98 -2.02
CA PHE A 40 -3.74 -6.92 -1.40
C PHE A 40 -4.65 -6.22 -2.43
N GLU A 41 -4.13 -5.88 -3.61
CA GLU A 41 -4.90 -5.30 -4.72
C GLU A 41 -6.03 -6.24 -5.18
N THR A 42 -5.74 -7.52 -5.41
CA THR A 42 -6.77 -8.49 -5.81
C THR A 42 -7.89 -8.64 -4.77
N GLN A 43 -7.55 -8.56 -3.48
CA GLN A 43 -8.54 -8.59 -2.40
C GLN A 43 -9.41 -7.32 -2.37
N ILE A 44 -8.84 -6.15 -2.67
CA ILE A 44 -9.59 -4.89 -2.81
C ILE A 44 -10.55 -4.98 -3.99
N GLU A 45 -10.07 -5.41 -5.15
CA GLU A 45 -10.88 -5.53 -6.36
C GLU A 45 -12.06 -6.49 -6.15
N THR A 46 -11.80 -7.64 -5.52
CA THR A 46 -12.84 -8.60 -5.14
C THR A 46 -13.86 -7.99 -4.16
N ALA A 47 -13.40 -7.20 -3.19
CA ALA A 47 -14.29 -6.54 -2.23
C ALA A 47 -15.16 -5.47 -2.88
N LEU A 48 -14.61 -4.72 -3.85
CA LEU A 48 -15.34 -3.71 -4.62
C LEU A 48 -16.39 -4.35 -5.52
N GLU A 49 -16.04 -5.42 -6.24
CA GLU A 49 -16.99 -6.18 -7.07
C GLU A 49 -18.15 -6.71 -6.22
N LYS A 50 -17.85 -7.33 -5.07
CA LYS A 50 -18.88 -7.81 -4.13
C LYS A 50 -19.74 -6.67 -3.59
N ALA A 51 -19.16 -5.51 -3.29
CA ALA A 51 -19.92 -4.34 -2.83
C ALA A 51 -20.87 -3.83 -3.93
N GLU A 52 -20.43 -3.81 -5.19
CA GLU A 52 -21.27 -3.44 -6.32
C GLU A 52 -22.45 -4.43 -6.47
N ILE A 53 -22.19 -5.74 -6.36
CA ILE A 53 -23.24 -6.76 -6.40
C ILE A 53 -24.25 -6.54 -5.27
N VAL A 54 -23.78 -6.29 -4.05
CA VAL A 54 -24.65 -6.02 -2.88
C VAL A 54 -25.57 -4.82 -3.11
N THR A 55 -25.09 -3.76 -3.75
CA THR A 55 -25.95 -2.59 -4.04
C THR A 55 -27.06 -2.88 -5.05
N LYS A 56 -26.88 -3.88 -5.91
CA LYS A 56 -27.87 -4.31 -6.92
C LYS A 56 -28.74 -5.48 -6.43
N GLU A 57 -28.37 -6.10 -5.31
CA GLU A 57 -29.04 -7.28 -4.75
C GLU A 57 -30.40 -6.92 -4.13
N LYS A 58 -31.44 -7.66 -4.51
CA LYS A 58 -32.82 -7.43 -4.03
C LYS A 58 -33.16 -8.30 -2.82
N ASN A 59 -32.45 -9.41 -2.64
CA ASN A 59 -32.68 -10.31 -1.52
C ASN A 59 -31.90 -9.86 -0.27
N ARG A 60 -32.62 -9.39 0.75
CA ARG A 60 -32.04 -8.91 2.01
C ARG A 60 -31.14 -9.95 2.69
N THR A 61 -31.51 -11.22 2.68
CA THR A 61 -30.71 -12.29 3.28
C THR A 61 -29.41 -12.53 2.51
N SER A 62 -29.47 -12.51 1.17
CA SER A 62 -28.29 -12.58 0.29
C SER A 62 -27.35 -11.41 0.53
N ALA A 63 -27.90 -10.19 0.56
CA ALA A 63 -27.13 -8.97 0.81
C ALA A 63 -26.45 -8.98 2.19
N VAL A 64 -27.09 -9.48 3.25
CA VAL A 64 -26.49 -9.61 4.58
C VAL A 64 -25.33 -10.61 4.58
N ALA A 65 -25.48 -11.76 3.92
CA ALA A 65 -24.41 -12.75 3.81
C ALA A 65 -23.18 -12.20 3.05
N MET A 66 -23.41 -11.51 1.93
CA MET A 66 -22.34 -10.88 1.16
C MET A 66 -21.67 -9.72 1.93
N ASN A 67 -22.44 -8.91 2.67
CA ASN A 67 -21.88 -7.87 3.54
C ASN A 67 -20.99 -8.44 4.64
N ALA A 68 -21.36 -9.57 5.24
CA ALA A 68 -20.51 -10.26 6.20
C ALA A 68 -19.18 -10.72 5.57
N GLU A 69 -19.20 -11.15 4.30
CA GLU A 69 -18.00 -11.50 3.56
C GLU A 69 -17.11 -10.28 3.27
N ILE A 70 -17.69 -9.15 2.85
CA ILE A 70 -16.98 -7.88 2.64
C ILE A 70 -16.29 -7.44 3.94
N ARG A 71 -16.97 -7.57 5.09
CA ARG A 71 -16.36 -7.26 6.40
C ARG A 71 -15.17 -8.17 6.73
N ARG A 72 -15.25 -9.46 6.41
CA ARG A 72 -14.12 -10.40 6.60
C ARG A 72 -12.93 -10.02 5.72
N ILE A 73 -13.15 -9.67 4.46
CA ILE A 73 -12.08 -9.23 3.55
C ILE A 73 -11.46 -7.92 4.07
N LYS A 74 -12.28 -6.94 4.47
CA LYS A 74 -11.82 -5.68 5.07
C LYS A 74 -10.96 -5.91 6.33
N ALA A 75 -11.35 -6.85 7.18
CA ALA A 75 -10.57 -7.20 8.38
C ALA A 75 -9.19 -7.77 8.02
N ARG A 76 -9.13 -8.70 7.06
CA ARG A 76 -7.84 -9.25 6.55
C ARG A 76 -6.95 -8.17 5.95
N LEU A 77 -7.51 -7.31 5.10
CA LEU A 77 -6.77 -6.18 4.51
C LEU A 77 -6.19 -5.28 5.61
N ALA A 78 -6.96 -4.97 6.66
CA ALA A 78 -6.50 -4.14 7.75
C ALA A 78 -5.29 -4.73 8.52
N GLU A 79 -5.14 -6.05 8.56
CA GLU A 79 -3.98 -6.74 9.15
C GLU A 79 -2.77 -6.78 8.21
N GLU A 80 -2.98 -6.70 6.90
CA GLU A 80 -1.93 -6.71 5.87
C GLU A 80 -1.30 -5.32 5.67
N VAL A 81 -2.06 -4.24 5.87
CA VAL A 81 -1.56 -2.85 5.80
C VAL A 81 -0.29 -2.60 6.62
N PRO A 82 -0.19 -2.95 7.92
CA PRO A 82 1.03 -2.72 8.69
C PRO A 82 2.21 -3.57 8.20
N LYS A 83 1.96 -4.74 7.60
CA LYS A 83 3.01 -5.58 7.01
C LYS A 83 3.57 -4.92 5.74
N LEU A 84 2.70 -4.39 4.89
CA LEU A 84 3.09 -3.60 3.72
C LEU A 84 3.87 -2.35 4.10
N GLN A 85 3.42 -1.61 5.12
CA GLN A 85 4.14 -0.43 5.63
C GLN A 85 5.55 -0.78 6.11
N ARG A 86 5.72 -1.86 6.89
CA ARG A 86 7.05 -2.30 7.36
C ARG A 86 7.97 -2.69 6.20
N LEU A 87 7.45 -3.40 5.20
CA LEU A 87 8.21 -3.79 4.02
C LEU A 87 8.59 -2.59 3.15
N ALA A 88 7.69 -1.61 3.00
CA ALA A 88 7.97 -0.36 2.30
C ALA A 88 9.07 0.45 3.02
N LEU A 89 8.97 0.59 4.34
CA LEU A 89 10.01 1.25 5.15
C LEU A 89 11.35 0.54 5.05
N LYS A 90 11.36 -0.81 5.11
CA LYS A 90 12.58 -1.60 4.95
C LYS A 90 13.23 -1.37 3.58
N ARG A 91 12.43 -1.28 2.52
CA ARG A 91 12.90 -0.96 1.15
C ARG A 91 13.46 0.46 1.08
N VAL A 92 12.76 1.46 1.61
CA VAL A 92 13.20 2.87 1.61
C VAL A 92 14.48 3.06 2.42
N CYS A 93 14.59 2.46 3.61
CA CYS A 93 15.80 2.53 4.43
C CYS A 93 17.00 1.78 3.83
N LYS A 94 16.78 0.72 3.03
CA LYS A 94 17.86 0.05 2.29
C LYS A 94 18.40 0.92 1.15
N VAL A 95 17.54 1.68 0.49
CA VAL A 95 17.90 2.53 -0.67
C VAL A 95 18.46 3.87 -0.21
N PHE A 96 17.93 4.44 0.87
CA PHE A 96 18.37 5.71 1.44
C PHE A 96 19.12 5.46 2.75
N SER A 97 20.45 5.63 2.74
CA SER A 97 21.32 5.54 3.93
C SER A 97 21.10 6.68 4.96
N GLN A 98 20.01 7.46 4.84
CA GLN A 98 19.66 8.58 5.72
C GLN A 98 18.14 8.65 5.92
N PRO A 99 17.59 8.25 7.08
CA PRO A 99 16.16 8.11 7.29
C PRO A 99 15.64 9.27 8.13
N LYS A 100 15.26 10.41 7.54
CA LYS A 100 14.59 11.48 8.32
C LYS A 100 13.37 12.11 7.67
N SER A 101 13.31 12.33 6.36
CA SER A 101 12.22 13.12 5.76
C SER A 101 11.11 12.31 5.08
N THR A 102 11.35 11.08 4.63
CA THR A 102 10.32 10.28 3.91
C THR A 102 9.33 9.58 4.85
N VAL A 103 9.72 9.33 6.10
CA VAL A 103 8.89 8.67 7.12
C VAL A 103 7.68 9.51 7.55
N GLU A 104 7.79 10.85 7.50
CA GLU A 104 6.69 11.76 7.87
C GLU A 104 5.50 11.65 6.91
N ASN A 105 5.76 11.40 5.61
CA ASN A 105 4.69 11.28 4.62
C ASN A 105 3.91 9.95 4.73
N ILE A 106 4.57 8.88 5.18
CA ILE A 106 3.93 7.56 5.39
C ILE A 106 3.06 7.58 6.66
N PHE A 107 3.46 8.32 7.70
CA PHE A 107 2.68 8.48 8.93
C PHE A 107 1.35 9.21 8.66
N SER A 108 1.37 10.22 7.78
CA SER A 108 0.17 10.92 7.31
C SER A 108 -0.83 9.99 6.62
N LEU A 109 -0.34 9.06 5.79
CA LEU A 109 -1.19 8.04 5.16
C LEU A 109 -1.79 7.06 6.18
N ALA A 110 -1.01 6.63 7.18
CA ALA A 110 -1.49 5.77 8.25
C ALA A 110 -2.56 6.45 9.13
N LEU A 111 -2.40 7.75 9.38
CA LEU A 111 -3.38 8.56 10.12
C LEU A 111 -4.69 8.73 9.33
N VAL A 112 -4.60 8.96 8.02
CA VAL A 112 -5.78 9.07 7.13
C VAL A 112 -6.54 7.75 7.07
N VAL A 113 -5.84 6.62 6.91
CA VAL A 113 -6.48 5.28 6.91
C VAL A 113 -7.09 4.96 8.28
N SER A 114 -6.46 5.37 9.38
CA SER A 114 -7.00 5.19 10.73
C SER A 114 -8.24 6.05 10.98
N ARG A 115 -8.31 7.27 10.42
CA ARG A 115 -9.52 8.12 10.46
C ARG A 115 -10.67 7.55 9.63
N LEU A 116 -10.39 6.98 8.45
CA LEU A 116 -11.40 6.29 7.64
C LEU A 116 -11.97 5.03 8.32
N ARG A 117 -11.18 4.40 9.20
CA ARG A 117 -11.63 3.28 10.03
C ARG A 117 -12.65 3.71 11.09
N GLN A 118 -12.55 4.92 11.63
CA GLN A 118 -13.47 5.45 12.64
C GLN A 118 -14.81 5.89 12.04
N THR A 119 -14.82 6.49 10.85
CA THR A 119 -16.06 6.97 10.21
C THR A 119 -16.99 5.84 9.75
N THR A 120 -16.46 4.65 9.47
CA THR A 120 -17.29 3.49 9.08
C THR A 120 -17.91 2.74 10.26
N ILE A 121 -17.44 2.97 11.49
CA ILE A 121 -18.04 2.40 12.70
C ILE A 121 -19.28 3.23 13.13
N SER A 122 -19.25 4.56 12.91
CA SER A 122 -20.39 5.43 13.24
C SER A 122 -21.61 5.21 12.34
N THR A 123 -21.43 4.84 11.07
CA THR A 123 -22.55 4.56 10.16
C THR A 123 -23.26 3.23 10.39
N GLU A 124 -22.70 2.38 11.27
CA GLU A 124 -23.28 1.09 11.65
C GLU A 124 -24.11 1.20 12.93
N SER A 125 -23.83 2.19 13.78
CA SER A 125 -24.58 2.46 15.01
C SER A 125 -25.90 3.21 14.80
N GLU A 126 -26.09 3.89 13.66
CA GLU A 126 -27.33 4.64 13.35
C GLU A 126 -28.35 3.84 12.51
N ARG A 127 -28.09 2.56 12.20
CA ARG A 127 -29.05 1.70 11.46
C ARG A 127 -29.59 0.51 12.25
N GLU A 128 -29.30 0.43 13.55
CA GLU A 128 -29.95 -0.51 14.48
C GLU A 128 -31.16 0.09 15.22
N GLU A 129 -31.45 1.39 15.01
CA GLU A 129 -32.70 2.04 15.42
C GLU A 129 -33.45 2.55 14.18
N THR A 130 -34.17 1.68 13.48
CA THR A 130 -35.46 1.96 12.80
C THR A 130 -36.01 0.71 12.10
#